data_AF-A0A3A4NZG5-F1
#
_entry.id   AF-A0A3A4NZG5-F1
#
_cell.length_a   1.000
_cell.length_b   1.000
_cell.length_c   1.000
_cell.angle_alpha   90.00
_cell.angle_beta   90.00
_cell.angle_gamma   90.00
#
_symmetry.space_group_name_H-M   'P 1'
#
loop_
_entity.id
_entity.type
_entity.pdbx_description
1 polymer ?
#
loop_
_entity_poly.entity_id
_entity_poly.type
_entity_poly.pdbx_seq_one_letter_code
_entity_poly.pdbx_strand_id
1 'polypeptide(L)'
;MARPDALIEQLKTGDYYSRSTAARALGQIGGDKAEEALMEALGDKDDWVKEYAAEALGKLRSRRALASLGELLKTGNYKVRSSAAEALGRIGGEEARRLLEPLVDESDTWVREAALTALRRISGEEPLSGSEKFSPAAKADSGIETEPELSVSEAAGEQEQGELSSRCGPAARISLTPEEVVQAIIDRNASITQRKMRSGYLLRVPVSGGRFQKVRLKFGATDEDGSPIVQIFTVIAPAKSEHYQWALKLNPAFSYGAIGIVKIDDKEFFALTNTLLEENIDAAAIEKSVRILAEKGDVLEQKLIRKDVW
;
A
#
# COMPACT_ATOMS: atom_id res chain seq x y z
N MET A 1 16.01 14.11 -5.02
CA MET A 1 15.74 13.21 -3.87
C MET A 1 15.24 14.04 -2.71
N ALA A 2 14.18 13.62 -2.01
CA ALA A 2 13.72 14.29 -0.80
C ALA A 2 14.84 14.28 0.26
N ARG A 3 15.06 15.40 0.95
CA ARG A 3 16.09 15.49 1.99
C ARG A 3 15.64 14.69 3.22
N PRO A 4 16.48 13.83 3.81
CA PRO A 4 16.11 13.04 4.99
C PRO A 4 15.53 13.89 6.13
N ASP A 5 16.08 15.09 6.35
CA ASP A 5 15.61 16.00 7.39
C ASP A 5 14.18 16.49 7.16
N ALA A 6 13.77 16.72 5.90
CA ALA A 6 12.40 17.13 5.57
C ALA A 6 11.39 15.99 5.78
N LEU A 7 11.80 14.74 5.51
CA LEU A 7 10.96 13.57 5.79
C LEU A 7 10.85 13.32 7.30
N ILE A 8 11.91 13.57 8.08
CA ILE A 8 11.85 13.49 9.54
C ILE A 8 10.89 14.55 10.09
N GLU A 9 10.92 15.77 9.57
CA GLU A 9 9.96 16.81 9.95
C GLU A 9 8.52 16.40 9.59
N GLN A 10 8.30 15.91 8.37
CA GLN A 10 6.99 15.42 7.92
C GLN A 10 6.48 14.26 8.79
N LEU A 11 7.37 13.38 9.26
CA LEU A 11 7.04 12.29 10.17
C LEU A 11 6.58 12.80 11.54
N LYS A 12 6.91 14.04 11.94
CA LYS A 12 6.49 14.61 13.23
C LYS A 12 5.26 15.49 13.12
N THR A 13 5.17 16.31 12.08
CA THR A 13 4.18 17.41 12.00
C THR A 13 3.05 17.16 11.00
N GLY A 14 3.19 16.18 10.11
CA GLY A 14 2.19 15.86 9.10
C GLY A 14 0.91 15.25 9.67
N ASP A 15 -0.13 15.15 8.84
CA ASP A 15 -1.27 14.28 9.11
C ASP A 15 -0.88 12.80 9.09
N TYR A 16 -1.77 11.89 9.48
CA TYR A 16 -1.44 10.47 9.60
C TYR A 16 -0.95 9.85 8.27
N TYR A 17 -1.46 10.35 7.13
CA TYR A 17 -1.06 9.90 5.80
C TYR A 17 0.35 10.40 5.43
N SER A 18 0.64 11.66 5.72
CA SER A 18 1.94 12.29 5.51
C SER A 18 3.00 11.66 6.42
N ARG A 19 2.66 11.38 7.68
CA ARG A 19 3.56 10.70 8.63
C ARG A 19 3.85 9.26 8.18
N SER A 20 2.83 8.49 7.79
CA SER A 20 3.03 7.11 7.33
C SER A 20 3.83 7.01 6.02
N THR A 21 3.60 7.92 5.08
CA THR A 21 4.40 8.00 3.84
C THR A 21 5.85 8.40 4.11
N ALA A 22 6.07 9.33 5.05
CA ALA A 22 7.41 9.71 5.50
C ALA A 22 8.15 8.54 6.16
N ALA A 23 7.47 7.78 7.04
CA ALA A 23 8.04 6.57 7.65
C ALA A 23 8.48 5.56 6.59
N ARG A 24 7.63 5.31 5.58
CA ARG A 24 7.96 4.40 4.49
C ARG A 24 9.17 4.86 3.67
N ALA A 25 9.25 6.16 3.36
CA ALA A 25 10.36 6.74 2.61
C ALA A 25 11.67 6.70 3.41
N LEU A 26 11.62 7.00 4.71
CA LEU A 26 12.76 6.91 5.62
C LEU A 26 13.28 5.47 5.73
N GLY A 27 12.40 4.46 5.69
CA GLY A 27 12.80 3.06 5.63
C GLY A 27 13.51 2.63 4.34
N GLN A 28 13.35 3.39 3.24
CA GLN A 28 14.08 3.16 1.99
C GLN A 28 15.42 3.89 1.96
N ILE A 29 15.48 5.07 2.58
CA ILE A 29 16.69 5.89 2.64
C ILE A 29 17.67 5.31 3.66
N GLY A 30 17.18 4.93 4.84
CA GLY A 30 17.99 4.46 5.95
C GLY A 30 18.89 5.54 6.57
N GLY A 31 19.86 5.10 7.36
CA GLY A 31 20.77 5.95 8.11
C GLY A 31 20.29 6.26 9.53
N ASP A 32 21.23 6.63 10.40
CA ASP A 32 21.01 6.71 11.86
C ASP A 32 19.87 7.67 12.24
N LYS A 33 19.81 8.84 11.60
CA LYS A 33 18.73 9.82 11.83
C LYS A 33 17.36 9.29 11.43
N ALA A 34 17.28 8.55 10.32
CA ALA A 34 16.04 7.95 9.85
C ALA A 34 15.59 6.84 10.79
N GLU A 35 16.52 5.99 11.23
CA GLU A 35 16.26 4.95 12.21
C GLU A 35 15.75 5.52 13.54
N GLU A 36 16.36 6.60 14.04
CA GLU A 36 15.90 7.28 15.26
C GLU A 36 14.50 7.86 15.13
N ALA A 37 14.22 8.54 14.02
CA ALA A 37 12.89 9.09 13.76
C ALA A 37 11.83 7.98 13.62
N LEU A 38 12.18 6.86 13.00
CA LEU A 38 11.30 5.70 12.88
C LEU A 38 11.02 5.02 14.22
N MET A 39 12.02 4.93 15.11
CA MET A 39 11.81 4.41 16.46
C MET A 39 10.87 5.30 17.27
N GLU A 40 10.98 6.62 17.13
CA GLU A 40 10.03 7.58 17.74
C GLU A 40 8.60 7.36 17.19
N ALA A 41 8.47 7.12 15.89
CA ALA A 41 7.18 6.88 15.22
C ALA A 41 6.50 5.56 15.59
N LEU A 42 7.19 4.61 16.22
CA LEU A 42 6.53 3.43 16.82
C LEU A 42 5.57 3.82 17.95
N GLY A 43 5.76 4.99 18.56
CA GLY A 43 4.90 5.56 19.59
C GLY A 43 3.83 6.52 19.06
N ASP A 44 3.62 6.61 17.74
CA ASP A 44 2.63 7.53 17.16
C ASP A 44 1.22 7.24 17.69
N LYS A 45 0.31 8.22 17.65
CA LYS A 45 -1.10 8.00 18.02
C LYS A 45 -1.87 7.17 16.98
N ASP A 46 -1.41 7.19 15.73
CA ASP A 46 -2.07 6.56 14.59
C ASP A 46 -1.44 5.19 14.26
N ASP A 47 -2.29 4.17 14.14
CA ASP A 47 -1.84 2.80 13.94
C ASP A 47 -1.23 2.56 12.55
N TRP A 48 -1.59 3.33 11.51
CA TRP A 48 -0.89 3.21 10.22
C TRP A 48 0.54 3.72 10.35
N VAL A 49 0.77 4.82 11.06
CA VAL A 49 2.13 5.34 11.26
C VAL A 49 2.99 4.31 12.00
N LYS A 50 2.46 3.69 13.06
CA LYS A 50 3.16 2.60 13.78
C LYS A 50 3.46 1.41 12.86
N GLU A 51 2.48 0.99 12.05
CA GLU A 51 2.61 -0.14 11.13
C GLU A 51 3.75 0.08 10.12
N TYR A 52 3.78 1.24 9.47
CA TYR A 52 4.81 1.58 8.48
C TYR A 52 6.18 1.83 9.12
N ALA A 53 6.22 2.40 10.33
CA ALA A 53 7.45 2.57 11.08
C ALA A 53 8.07 1.22 11.48
N ALA A 54 7.25 0.27 11.94
CA ALA A 54 7.69 -1.09 12.23
C ALA A 54 8.20 -1.81 10.97
N GLU A 55 7.47 -1.71 9.85
CA GLU A 55 7.88 -2.30 8.57
C GLU A 55 9.24 -1.73 8.11
N ALA A 56 9.42 -0.41 8.22
CA ALA A 56 10.64 0.30 7.86
C ALA A 56 11.83 -0.15 8.72
N LEU A 57 11.68 -0.21 10.05
CA LEU A 57 12.74 -0.68 10.96
C LEU A 57 13.12 -2.14 10.71
N GLY A 58 12.13 -2.98 10.33
CA GLY A 58 12.37 -4.34 9.88
C GLY A 58 13.20 -4.41 8.59
N LYS A 59 12.94 -3.53 7.62
CA LYS A 59 13.74 -3.44 6.37
C LYS A 59 15.17 -2.99 6.64
N LEU A 60 15.33 -2.03 7.55
CA LEU A 60 16.64 -1.55 7.99
C LEU A 60 17.37 -2.57 8.88
N ARG A 61 16.69 -3.65 9.31
CA ARG A 61 17.20 -4.64 10.27
C ARG A 61 17.73 -3.99 11.55
N SER A 62 17.05 -2.94 12.02
CA SER A 62 17.44 -2.18 13.21
C SER A 62 17.37 -3.07 14.46
N ARG A 63 18.53 -3.43 15.02
CA ARG A 63 18.58 -4.12 16.32
C ARG A 63 18.20 -3.20 17.47
N ARG A 64 18.38 -1.88 17.31
CA ARG A 64 17.97 -0.87 18.30
C ARG A 64 16.47 -0.88 18.54
N ALA A 65 15.69 -1.25 17.51
CA ALA A 65 14.24 -1.29 17.57
C ALA A 65 13.64 -2.52 18.28
N LEU A 66 14.44 -3.54 18.65
CA LEU A 66 13.93 -4.81 19.20
C LEU A 66 12.99 -4.60 20.40
N ALA A 67 13.39 -3.78 21.37
CA ALA A 67 12.58 -3.51 22.55
C ALA A 67 11.26 -2.81 22.21
N SER A 68 11.30 -1.76 21.39
CA SER A 68 10.12 -1.01 20.98
C SER A 68 9.16 -1.84 20.11
N LEU A 69 9.68 -2.70 19.24
CA LEU A 69 8.89 -3.65 18.47
C LEU A 69 8.25 -4.70 19.38
N GLY A 70 8.96 -5.17 20.41
CA GLY A 70 8.43 -6.07 21.44
C GLY A 70 7.25 -5.47 22.21
N GLU A 71 7.27 -4.17 22.51
CA GLU A 71 6.12 -3.48 23.10
C GLU A 71 4.94 -3.36 22.13
N LEU A 72 5.20 -3.16 20.83
CA LEU A 72 4.15 -3.13 19.82
C LEU A 72 3.40 -4.46 19.67
N LEU A 73 4.05 -5.59 19.96
CA LEU A 73 3.39 -6.91 19.98
C LEU A 73 2.28 -7.00 21.04
N LYS A 74 2.25 -6.10 22.03
CA LYS A 74 1.25 -6.10 23.12
C LYS A 74 0.09 -5.12 22.87
N THR A 75 0.08 -4.43 21.73
CA THR A 75 -0.93 -3.40 21.42
C THR A 75 -2.25 -4.01 20.93
N GLY A 76 -3.34 -3.24 21.04
CA GLY A 76 -4.68 -3.73 20.65
C GLY A 76 -4.88 -3.95 19.15
N ASN A 77 -4.12 -3.27 18.29
CA ASN A 77 -4.30 -3.34 16.84
C ASN A 77 -3.53 -4.52 16.21
N TYR A 78 -4.25 -5.48 15.64
CA TYR A 78 -3.66 -6.69 15.06
C TYR A 78 -2.74 -6.43 13.86
N LYS A 79 -2.94 -5.35 13.10
CA LYS A 79 -2.07 -4.99 11.97
C LYS A 79 -0.72 -4.49 12.47
N VAL A 80 -0.72 -3.67 13.52
CA VAL A 80 0.50 -3.19 14.18
C VAL A 80 1.27 -4.35 14.79
N ARG A 81 0.59 -5.25 15.52
CA ARG A 81 1.21 -6.47 16.07
C ARG A 81 1.82 -7.35 14.98
N SER A 82 1.10 -7.58 13.89
CA SER A 82 1.59 -8.39 12.75
C SER A 82 2.81 -7.76 12.07
N SER A 83 2.81 -6.44 11.85
CA SER A 83 3.95 -5.71 11.26
C SER A 83 5.17 -5.74 12.18
N ALA A 84 4.98 -5.58 13.49
CA ALA A 84 6.05 -5.72 14.47
C ALA A 84 6.62 -7.15 14.49
N ALA A 85 5.78 -8.18 14.41
CA ALA A 85 6.23 -9.57 14.33
C ALA A 85 7.05 -9.85 13.06
N GLU A 86 6.59 -9.35 11.91
CA GLU A 86 7.36 -9.44 10.65
C GLU A 86 8.71 -8.71 10.75
N ALA A 87 8.72 -7.52 11.34
CA ALA A 87 9.92 -6.70 11.52
C ALA A 87 10.95 -7.42 12.38
N LEU A 88 10.53 -8.00 13.51
CA LEU A 88 11.37 -8.85 14.37
C LEU A 88 11.92 -10.05 13.60
N GLY A 89 11.11 -10.69 12.74
CA GLY A 89 11.57 -11.76 11.85
C GLY A 89 12.65 -11.32 10.86
N ARG A 90 12.56 -10.09 10.32
CA ARG A 90 13.56 -9.54 9.39
C ARG A 90 14.85 -9.13 10.09
N ILE A 91 14.77 -8.61 11.31
CA ILE A 91 15.93 -8.26 12.16
C ILE A 91 16.65 -9.54 12.59
N GLY A 92 15.88 -10.51 13.08
CA GLY A 92 16.32 -11.82 13.50
C GLY A 92 17.26 -11.85 14.71
N GLY A 93 17.81 -13.04 14.97
CA GLY A 93 18.61 -13.34 16.15
C GLY A 93 17.78 -13.80 17.35
N GLU A 94 18.49 -14.21 18.40
CA GLU A 94 17.91 -14.85 19.59
C GLU A 94 16.89 -13.96 20.32
N GLU A 95 17.18 -12.67 20.44
CA GLU A 95 16.26 -11.74 21.10
C GLU A 95 14.94 -11.58 20.32
N ALA A 96 15.01 -11.46 18.99
CA ALA A 96 13.80 -11.42 18.16
C ALA A 96 13.00 -12.72 18.27
N ARG A 97 13.68 -13.88 18.33
CA ARG A 97 13.03 -15.18 18.56
C ARG A 97 12.27 -15.18 19.89
N ARG A 98 12.91 -14.79 21.00
CA ARG A 98 12.29 -14.74 22.32
C ARG A 98 11.06 -13.83 22.38
N LEU A 99 11.09 -12.71 21.67
CA LEU A 99 9.94 -11.80 21.58
C LEU A 99 8.77 -12.41 20.79
N LEU A 100 9.05 -13.29 19.84
CA LEU A 100 8.05 -13.92 18.97
C LEU A 100 7.47 -15.22 19.51
N GLU A 101 8.22 -15.97 20.33
CA GLU A 101 7.79 -17.25 20.91
C GLU A 101 6.41 -17.20 21.60
N PRO A 102 6.07 -16.17 22.41
CA PRO A 102 4.76 -16.09 23.05
C PRO A 102 3.58 -15.97 22.06
N LEU A 103 3.84 -15.54 20.82
CA LEU A 103 2.80 -15.33 19.81
C LEU A 103 2.44 -16.59 19.02
N VAL A 104 3.12 -17.71 19.26
CA VAL A 104 2.77 -19.01 18.66
C VAL A 104 1.35 -19.45 19.06
N ASP A 105 0.93 -19.12 20.27
CA ASP A 105 -0.41 -19.42 20.81
C ASP A 105 -1.35 -18.20 20.78
N GLU A 106 -0.99 -17.14 20.04
CA GLU A 106 -1.82 -15.94 19.92
C GLU A 106 -3.19 -16.28 19.32
N SER A 107 -4.24 -15.69 19.89
CA SER A 107 -5.64 -15.85 19.46
C SER A 107 -5.87 -15.27 18.07
N ASP A 108 -5.26 -14.12 17.78
CA ASP A 108 -5.34 -13.47 16.49
C ASP A 108 -4.51 -14.24 15.45
N THR A 109 -5.22 -14.82 14.48
CA THR A 109 -4.61 -15.64 13.44
C THR A 109 -3.55 -14.90 12.62
N TRP A 110 -3.69 -13.59 12.39
CA TRP A 110 -2.70 -12.83 11.63
C TRP A 110 -1.39 -12.69 12.36
N VAL A 111 -1.50 -12.34 13.64
CA VAL A 111 -0.34 -12.13 14.50
C VAL A 111 0.37 -13.44 14.73
N ARG A 112 -0.39 -14.54 14.92
CA ARG A 112 0.15 -15.90 15.02
C ARG A 112 0.90 -16.31 13.76
N GLU A 113 0.29 -16.18 12.57
CA GLU A 113 0.94 -16.55 11.30
C GLU A 113 2.18 -15.69 10.97
N ALA A 114 2.12 -14.39 11.28
CA ALA A 114 3.26 -13.48 11.15
C ALA A 114 4.40 -13.91 12.07
N ALA A 115 4.10 -14.27 13.32
CA ALA A 115 5.08 -14.75 14.28
C ALA A 115 5.69 -16.10 13.88
N LEU A 116 4.87 -17.07 13.43
CA LEU A 116 5.35 -18.36 12.94
C LEU A 116 6.25 -18.20 11.71
N THR A 117 5.85 -17.35 10.75
CA THR A 117 6.66 -17.04 9.57
C THR A 117 7.98 -16.36 9.95
N ALA A 118 7.94 -15.44 10.91
CA ALA A 118 9.11 -14.76 11.43
C ALA A 118 10.05 -15.72 12.18
N LEU A 119 9.54 -16.60 13.02
CA LEU A 119 10.32 -17.63 13.71
C LEU A 119 10.98 -18.61 12.73
N ARG A 120 10.24 -19.05 11.70
CA ARG A 120 10.78 -19.89 10.62
C ARG A 120 11.92 -19.19 9.86
N ARG A 121 11.75 -17.89 9.58
CA ARG A 121 12.82 -17.06 8.98
C ARG A 121 14.05 -16.99 9.88
N ILE A 122 13.89 -16.92 11.20
CA ILE A 122 14.99 -16.85 12.17
C ILE A 122 15.69 -18.20 12.34
N SER A 123 14.95 -19.32 12.29
CA SER A 123 15.53 -20.66 12.42
C SER A 123 16.35 -21.10 11.20
N GLY A 124 16.31 -20.35 10.10
CA GLY A 124 16.97 -20.74 8.85
C GLY A 124 16.26 -21.91 8.17
N GLU A 125 15.06 -22.27 8.63
CA GLU A 125 14.18 -23.16 7.89
C GLU A 125 13.67 -22.39 6.67
N GLU A 126 14.25 -22.69 5.51
CA GLU A 126 13.68 -22.22 4.25
C GLU A 126 12.20 -22.67 4.16
N PRO A 127 11.34 -21.89 3.48
CA PRO A 127 9.95 -22.28 3.30
C PRO A 127 9.91 -23.70 2.70
N LEU A 128 8.96 -24.52 3.12
CA LEU A 128 8.56 -25.70 2.37
C LEU A 128 8.50 -25.30 0.89
N SER A 129 9.42 -25.86 0.11
CA SER A 129 9.57 -25.63 -1.31
C SER A 129 8.22 -25.70 -2.02
N GLY A 130 7.65 -24.54 -2.32
CA GLY A 130 7.05 -24.23 -3.59
C GLY A 130 7.96 -23.21 -4.27
N SER A 131 8.94 -23.69 -5.03
CA SER A 131 9.72 -22.90 -6.00
C SER A 131 8.77 -22.07 -6.87
N GLU A 132 9.00 -20.78 -7.11
CA GLU A 132 9.92 -20.36 -8.17
C GLU A 132 11.02 -19.39 -7.70
N LYS A 133 12.21 -19.66 -8.23
CA LYS A 133 13.51 -19.12 -7.84
C LYS A 133 13.72 -17.71 -8.38
N PHE A 134 14.33 -16.84 -7.58
CA PHE A 134 15.21 -15.79 -8.10
C PHE A 134 16.66 -16.20 -7.82
N SER A 135 17.41 -16.46 -8.88
CA SER A 135 18.87 -16.36 -8.86
C SER A 135 19.29 -15.49 -10.05
N PRO A 136 20.29 -14.62 -9.88
CA PRO A 136 20.78 -13.76 -10.96
C PRO A 136 21.78 -14.56 -11.82
N ALA A 137 21.47 -14.74 -13.10
CA ALA A 137 22.39 -15.39 -14.05
C ALA A 137 23.13 -14.34 -14.89
N ALA A 138 24.44 -14.56 -15.04
CA ALA A 138 25.34 -13.77 -15.86
C ALA A 138 25.49 -14.34 -17.29
N LYS A 139 25.54 -13.40 -18.25
CA LYS A 139 26.17 -13.37 -19.59
C LYS A 139 25.70 -14.34 -20.70
N ALA A 140 25.13 -13.75 -21.75
CA ALA A 140 25.60 -13.93 -23.14
C ALA A 140 25.33 -12.66 -23.95
N ASP A 141 26.21 -12.46 -24.92
CA ASP A 141 26.54 -11.29 -25.74
C ASP A 141 25.56 -11.04 -26.90
N SER A 142 25.27 -9.76 -27.20
CA SER A 142 25.38 -9.16 -28.55
C SER A 142 24.61 -7.83 -28.67
N GLY A 143 25.38 -6.75 -28.87
CA GLY A 143 25.06 -5.73 -29.88
C GLY A 143 24.24 -4.49 -29.46
N ILE A 144 24.95 -3.37 -29.30
CA ILE A 144 24.70 -1.99 -29.82
C ILE A 144 23.28 -1.41 -29.59
N GLU A 145 23.03 -0.27 -28.95
CA GLU A 145 23.62 1.07 -29.08
C GLU A 145 23.43 1.88 -27.78
N THR A 146 24.41 2.73 -27.52
CA THR A 146 24.48 3.71 -26.43
C THR A 146 23.48 4.85 -26.63
N GLU A 147 22.68 5.17 -25.62
CA GLU A 147 21.97 6.45 -25.54
C GLU A 147 22.80 7.51 -24.77
N PRO A 148 22.74 8.79 -25.17
CA PRO A 148 23.64 9.83 -24.69
C PRO A 148 23.19 10.45 -23.36
N GLU A 149 24.18 10.88 -22.58
CA GLU A 149 24.04 11.80 -21.46
C GLU A 149 23.41 13.13 -21.93
N LEU A 150 22.34 13.56 -21.27
CA LEU A 150 21.78 14.90 -21.41
C LEU A 150 22.11 15.72 -20.16
N SER A 151 23.10 16.58 -20.33
CA SER A 151 23.46 17.70 -19.46
C SER A 151 22.30 18.69 -19.32
N VAL A 152 21.99 19.10 -18.09
CA VAL A 152 21.10 20.25 -17.85
C VAL A 152 21.95 21.40 -17.33
N SER A 153 22.08 22.44 -18.15
CA SER A 153 22.67 23.73 -17.80
C SER A 153 21.71 24.55 -16.95
N GLU A 154 22.28 25.27 -15.99
CA GLU A 154 21.65 26.28 -15.14
C GLU A 154 21.04 27.43 -15.95
N ALA A 155 19.89 27.92 -15.50
CA ALA A 155 19.45 29.30 -15.71
C ALA A 155 18.59 29.75 -14.52
N ALA A 156 18.95 30.92 -14.00
CA ALA A 156 18.40 31.59 -12.84
C ALA A 156 17.14 32.42 -13.14
N GLY A 157 16.47 32.89 -12.08
CA GLY A 157 15.58 34.06 -12.11
C GLY A 157 14.37 33.95 -11.19
N GLU A 158 14.47 34.50 -9.96
CA GLU A 158 13.62 35.60 -9.43
C GLU A 158 12.34 35.10 -8.72
N GLN A 159 12.32 35.03 -7.38
CA GLN A 159 11.90 36.08 -6.43
C GLN A 159 10.48 36.63 -6.67
N GLU A 160 9.55 36.27 -5.79
CA GLU A 160 8.65 37.25 -5.17
C GLU A 160 8.18 36.74 -3.79
N GLN A 161 8.50 37.54 -2.76
CA GLN A 161 7.92 37.48 -1.43
C GLN A 161 6.58 38.22 -1.46
N GLY A 162 5.55 37.64 -0.87
CA GLY A 162 4.26 38.30 -0.64
C GLY A 162 3.66 37.79 0.66
N GLU A 163 3.61 38.69 1.65
CA GLU A 163 3.03 38.51 2.97
C GLU A 163 1.58 38.00 2.92
N LEU A 164 1.21 37.11 3.86
CA LEU A 164 -0.15 37.05 4.40
C LEU A 164 -0.09 36.39 5.80
N SER A 165 0.13 37.26 6.78
CA SER A 165 -0.27 37.03 8.17
C SER A 165 -1.78 36.84 8.26
N SER A 166 -2.19 35.95 9.17
CA SER A 166 -3.52 35.88 9.79
C SER A 166 -4.69 35.40 8.92
N ARG A 167 -5.10 34.16 9.16
CA ARG A 167 -6.42 33.79 9.71
C ARG A 167 -6.53 32.26 9.82
N CYS A 168 -6.41 31.76 11.04
CA CYS A 168 -7.03 30.49 11.39
C CYS A 168 -8.54 30.59 11.15
N GLY A 169 -9.05 29.72 10.28
CA GLY A 169 -10.45 29.40 10.02
C GLY A 169 -10.51 27.95 9.51
N PRO A 170 -11.67 27.25 9.62
CA PRO A 170 -11.75 25.81 9.40
C PRO A 170 -11.27 25.46 7.99
N ALA A 171 -10.42 24.44 7.89
CA ALA A 171 -9.79 23.98 6.66
C ALA A 171 -10.80 23.98 5.50
N ALA A 172 -10.50 24.76 4.46
CA ALA A 172 -11.32 24.87 3.27
C ALA A 172 -11.47 23.47 2.64
N ARG A 173 -12.69 22.94 2.67
CA ARG A 173 -13.10 21.72 1.96
C ARG A 173 -12.96 21.98 0.46
N ILE A 174 -11.88 21.51 -0.15
CA ILE A 174 -11.83 21.38 -1.60
C ILE A 174 -12.54 20.07 -1.94
N SER A 175 -13.86 20.13 -2.08
CA SER A 175 -14.65 19.05 -2.66
C SER A 175 -14.43 19.11 -4.17
N LEU A 176 -13.48 18.34 -4.68
CA LEU A 176 -13.37 18.11 -6.12
C LEU A 176 -14.65 17.40 -6.58
N THR A 177 -15.22 17.86 -7.69
CA THR A 177 -16.30 17.14 -8.36
C THR A 177 -15.78 15.80 -8.90
N PRO A 178 -16.67 14.79 -9.08
CA PRO A 178 -16.27 13.52 -9.69
C PRO A 178 -15.54 13.69 -11.04
N GLU A 179 -15.95 14.67 -11.84
CA GLU A 179 -15.31 15.06 -13.09
C GLU A 179 -13.86 15.53 -12.87
N GLU A 180 -13.64 16.46 -11.94
CA GLU A 180 -12.30 17.00 -11.64
C GLU A 180 -11.37 15.95 -11.06
N VAL A 181 -11.90 15.05 -10.21
CA VAL A 181 -11.15 13.90 -9.70
C VAL A 181 -10.64 13.02 -10.84
N VAL A 182 -11.53 12.66 -11.77
CA VAL A 182 -11.18 11.79 -12.89
C VAL A 182 -10.23 12.48 -13.85
N GLN A 183 -10.42 13.78 -14.10
CA GLN A 183 -9.50 14.55 -14.93
C GLN A 183 -8.10 14.59 -14.31
N ALA A 184 -8.00 14.85 -13.01
CA ALA A 184 -6.72 14.86 -12.30
C ALA A 184 -5.99 13.50 -12.35
N ILE A 185 -6.72 12.38 -12.37
CA ILE A 185 -6.14 11.03 -12.55
C ILE A 185 -5.53 10.89 -13.95
N ILE A 186 -6.21 11.41 -14.97
CA ILE A 186 -5.78 11.30 -16.38
C ILE A 186 -4.59 12.23 -16.65
N ASP A 187 -4.62 13.44 -16.10
CA ASP A 187 -3.54 14.42 -16.27
C ASP A 187 -2.21 13.89 -15.70
N ARG A 188 -2.28 13.08 -14.63
CA ARG A 188 -1.10 12.44 -14.03
C ARG A 188 -0.65 11.18 -14.75
N ASN A 189 -1.54 10.54 -15.50
CA ASN A 189 -1.22 9.35 -16.27
C ASN A 189 -2.04 9.27 -17.57
N ALA A 190 -1.48 9.84 -18.63
CA ALA A 190 -2.10 9.89 -19.96
C ALA A 190 -2.36 8.51 -20.59
N SER A 191 -1.77 7.43 -20.05
CA SER A 191 -2.05 6.06 -20.52
C SER A 191 -3.37 5.50 -19.97
N ILE A 192 -3.96 6.13 -18.95
CA ILE A 192 -5.28 5.78 -18.44
C ILE A 192 -6.33 6.44 -19.33
N THR A 193 -7.28 5.66 -19.84
CA THR A 193 -8.44 6.20 -20.55
C THR A 193 -9.70 6.05 -19.71
N GLN A 194 -10.66 6.97 -19.89
CA GLN A 194 -11.92 6.97 -19.14
C GLN A 194 -13.14 6.86 -20.05
N ARG A 195 -14.21 6.32 -19.50
CA ARG A 195 -15.56 6.40 -20.06
C ARG A 195 -16.57 6.70 -18.96
N LYS A 196 -17.28 7.82 -19.08
CA LYS A 196 -18.39 8.19 -18.19
C LYS A 196 -19.53 7.16 -18.27
N MET A 197 -20.06 6.79 -17.11
CA MET A 197 -21.18 5.89 -16.91
C MET A 197 -22.31 6.61 -16.15
N ARG A 198 -23.50 6.01 -16.08
CA ARG A 198 -24.64 6.58 -15.34
C ARG A 198 -24.33 6.84 -13.85
N SER A 199 -23.52 5.98 -13.24
CA SER A 199 -23.20 6.01 -11.81
C SER A 199 -21.70 6.16 -11.53
N GLY A 200 -20.97 6.88 -12.39
CA GLY A 200 -19.55 7.16 -12.20
C GLY A 200 -18.73 6.97 -13.49
N TYR A 201 -17.57 6.34 -13.38
CA TYR A 201 -16.58 6.25 -14.47
C TYR A 201 -15.99 4.85 -14.59
N LEU A 202 -15.70 4.44 -15.83
CA LEU A 202 -14.91 3.26 -16.14
C LEU A 202 -13.54 3.69 -16.64
N LEU A 203 -12.50 3.36 -15.89
CA LEU A 203 -11.12 3.60 -16.23
C LEU A 203 -10.50 2.34 -16.83
N ARG A 204 -9.76 2.50 -17.92
CA ARG A 204 -8.91 1.47 -18.51
C ARG A 204 -7.47 1.78 -18.11
N VAL A 205 -6.94 0.97 -17.21
CA VAL A 205 -5.66 1.20 -16.54
C VAL A 205 -4.64 0.20 -17.10
N PRO A 206 -3.48 0.66 -17.61
CA PRO A 206 -2.43 -0.24 -18.08
C PRO A 206 -1.85 -1.06 -16.92
N VAL A 207 -1.59 -2.34 -17.18
CA VAL A 207 -0.94 -3.28 -16.26
C VAL A 207 0.15 -4.07 -17.00
N SER A 208 1.00 -4.79 -16.26
CA SER A 208 2.16 -5.48 -16.81
C SER A 208 1.82 -6.43 -17.98
N GLY A 209 2.70 -6.45 -18.98
CA GLY A 209 2.56 -7.30 -20.17
C GLY A 209 1.62 -6.73 -21.24
N GLY A 210 1.47 -5.40 -21.34
CA GLY A 210 0.66 -4.73 -22.36
C GLY A 210 -0.85 -4.93 -22.19
N ARG A 211 -1.28 -5.44 -21.04
CA ARG A 211 -2.69 -5.68 -20.69
C ARG A 211 -3.27 -4.43 -20.03
N PHE A 212 -4.59 -4.47 -19.84
CA PHE A 212 -5.32 -3.38 -19.20
C PHE A 212 -6.38 -3.95 -18.29
N GLN A 213 -6.45 -3.41 -17.08
CA GLN A 213 -7.54 -3.69 -16.15
C GLN A 213 -8.62 -2.61 -16.25
N LYS A 214 -9.88 -3.04 -16.14
CA LYS A 214 -11.04 -2.15 -16.09
C LYS A 214 -11.39 -1.84 -14.64
N VAL A 215 -11.15 -0.60 -14.20
CA VAL A 215 -11.46 -0.13 -12.85
C VAL A 215 -12.66 0.81 -12.90
N ARG A 216 -13.67 0.56 -12.08
CA ARG A 216 -14.85 1.41 -11.94
C ARG A 216 -14.72 2.30 -10.72
N LEU A 217 -15.02 3.57 -10.93
CA LEU A 217 -15.23 4.57 -9.88
C LEU A 217 -16.72 4.86 -9.81
N LYS A 218 -17.33 4.70 -8.65
CA LYS A 218 -18.72 5.03 -8.40
C LYS A 218 -18.79 6.07 -7.30
N PHE A 219 -19.47 7.16 -7.60
CA PHE A 219 -19.64 8.33 -6.75
C PHE A 219 -21.10 8.43 -6.29
N GLY A 220 -21.35 9.20 -5.21
CA GLY A 220 -22.70 9.46 -4.72
C GLY A 220 -23.35 8.26 -4.03
N ALA A 221 -22.54 7.30 -3.59
CA ALA A 221 -22.97 6.33 -2.60
C ALA A 221 -22.76 6.94 -1.21
N THR A 222 -23.45 6.42 -0.20
CA THR A 222 -23.22 6.78 1.20
C THR A 222 -22.92 5.54 2.03
N ASP A 223 -22.18 5.72 3.13
CA ASP A 223 -22.06 4.71 4.17
C ASP A 223 -23.33 4.63 5.05
N GLU A 224 -23.27 3.83 6.11
CA GLU A 224 -24.39 3.63 7.04
C GLU A 224 -24.78 4.92 7.78
N ASP A 225 -23.83 5.82 7.99
CA ASP A 225 -24.03 7.11 8.66
C ASP A 225 -24.47 8.22 7.69
N GLY A 226 -24.63 7.90 6.41
CA GLY A 226 -25.02 8.85 5.37
C GLY A 226 -23.85 9.68 4.83
N SER A 227 -22.61 9.37 5.22
CA SER A 227 -21.42 10.04 4.71
C SER A 227 -21.15 9.62 3.27
N PRO A 228 -20.86 10.55 2.36
CA PRO A 228 -20.64 10.23 0.97
C PRO A 228 -19.36 9.40 0.79
N ILE A 229 -19.40 8.37 -0.06
CA ILE A 229 -18.29 7.45 -0.35
C ILE A 229 -18.04 7.27 -1.85
N VAL A 230 -16.76 7.14 -2.21
CA VAL A 230 -16.32 6.66 -3.51
C VAL A 230 -16.06 5.16 -3.44
N GLN A 231 -16.81 4.40 -4.22
CA GLN A 231 -16.58 2.97 -4.41
C GLN A 231 -15.66 2.76 -5.61
N ILE A 232 -14.52 2.13 -5.40
CA ILE A 232 -13.52 1.80 -6.42
C ILE A 232 -13.49 0.29 -6.55
N PHE A 233 -13.74 -0.26 -7.73
CA PHE A 233 -13.68 -1.72 -7.89
C PHE A 233 -13.26 -2.17 -9.26
N THR A 234 -12.65 -3.35 -9.35
CA THR A 234 -12.40 -4.04 -10.61
C THR A 234 -12.96 -5.44 -10.58
N VAL A 235 -13.58 -5.86 -11.67
CA VAL A 235 -14.10 -7.22 -11.83
C VAL A 235 -12.92 -8.16 -12.05
N ILE A 236 -12.93 -9.28 -11.32
CA ILE A 236 -11.90 -10.31 -11.41
C ILE A 236 -12.44 -11.51 -12.18
N ALA A 237 -13.59 -12.05 -11.75
CA ALA A 237 -14.16 -13.27 -12.33
C ALA A 237 -15.67 -13.41 -12.02
N PRO A 238 -16.40 -14.28 -12.72
CA PRO A 238 -17.77 -14.64 -12.36
C PRO A 238 -17.85 -15.25 -10.95
N ALA A 239 -18.85 -14.84 -10.17
CA ALA A 239 -19.08 -15.34 -8.81
C ALA A 239 -19.75 -16.72 -8.81
N LYS A 240 -19.01 -17.74 -9.28
CA LYS A 240 -19.45 -19.14 -9.26
C LYS A 240 -19.09 -19.82 -7.95
N SER A 241 -19.92 -20.76 -7.51
CA SER A 241 -19.76 -21.54 -6.27
C SER A 241 -18.36 -22.15 -6.10
N GLU A 242 -17.76 -22.62 -7.20
CA GLU A 242 -16.41 -23.19 -7.24
C GLU A 242 -15.28 -22.22 -6.81
N HIS A 243 -15.50 -20.91 -6.88
CA HIS A 243 -14.53 -19.88 -6.52
C HIS A 243 -14.81 -19.20 -5.17
N TYR A 244 -15.87 -19.58 -4.44
CA TYR A 244 -16.22 -18.91 -3.17
C TYR A 244 -15.21 -19.17 -2.06
N GLN A 245 -14.83 -20.45 -1.87
CA GLN A 245 -13.82 -20.82 -0.88
C GLN A 245 -12.48 -20.13 -1.16
N TRP A 246 -12.16 -19.96 -2.44
CA TRP A 246 -11.00 -19.20 -2.89
C TRP A 246 -11.08 -17.72 -2.48
N ALA A 247 -12.19 -17.04 -2.79
CA ALA A 247 -12.38 -15.63 -2.48
C ALA A 247 -12.33 -15.38 -0.96
N LEU A 248 -12.95 -16.25 -0.16
CA LEU A 248 -12.96 -16.17 1.30
C LEU A 248 -11.56 -16.38 1.91
N LYS A 249 -10.74 -17.28 1.38
CA LYS A 249 -9.36 -17.49 1.84
C LYS A 249 -8.46 -16.31 1.50
N LEU A 250 -8.69 -15.64 0.38
CA LEU A 250 -7.86 -14.54 -0.08
C LEU A 250 -8.22 -13.18 0.53
N ASN A 251 -9.48 -12.94 0.87
CA ASN A 251 -9.91 -11.71 1.53
C ASN A 251 -9.06 -11.31 2.73
N PRO A 252 -8.78 -12.26 3.64
CA PRO A 252 -7.80 -12.08 4.68
C PRO A 252 -6.47 -11.49 4.14
N ALA A 253 -5.89 -12.07 3.09
CA ALA A 253 -4.54 -11.77 2.62
C ALA A 253 -4.35 -10.39 1.96
N PHE A 254 -5.44 -9.62 1.75
CA PHE A 254 -5.32 -8.29 1.17
C PHE A 254 -5.03 -7.23 2.23
N SER A 255 -3.85 -6.62 2.12
CA SER A 255 -3.53 -5.37 2.82
C SER A 255 -4.31 -4.14 2.29
N TYR A 256 -4.99 -4.28 1.15
CA TYR A 256 -5.66 -3.20 0.46
C TYR A 256 -6.89 -3.69 -0.30
N GLY A 257 -8.06 -3.16 0.06
CA GLY A 257 -9.35 -3.60 -0.48
C GLY A 257 -9.79 -4.99 0.01
N ALA A 258 -10.91 -5.45 -0.53
CA ALA A 258 -11.44 -6.79 -0.29
C ALA A 258 -12.10 -7.33 -1.57
N ILE A 259 -12.16 -8.64 -1.73
CA ILE A 259 -13.03 -9.28 -2.72
C ILE A 259 -14.46 -9.26 -2.20
N GLY A 260 -15.31 -8.52 -2.92
CA GLY A 260 -16.75 -8.52 -2.75
C GLY A 260 -17.46 -9.13 -3.95
N ILE A 261 -18.78 -9.24 -3.85
CA ILE A 261 -19.64 -9.59 -4.97
C ILE A 261 -20.29 -8.31 -5.49
N VAL A 262 -20.17 -8.07 -6.79
CA VAL A 262 -20.86 -6.99 -7.49
C VAL A 262 -21.80 -7.57 -8.53
N LYS A 263 -22.98 -6.96 -8.65
CA LYS A 263 -23.99 -7.36 -9.63
C LYS A 263 -23.92 -6.43 -10.85
N ILE A 264 -23.73 -7.00 -12.04
CA ILE A 264 -23.66 -6.29 -13.32
C ILE A 264 -24.58 -7.02 -14.29
N ASP A 265 -25.61 -6.34 -14.80
CA ASP A 265 -26.59 -6.88 -15.76
C ASP A 265 -27.15 -8.25 -15.32
N ASP A 266 -27.61 -8.31 -14.08
CA ASP A 266 -28.13 -9.50 -13.39
C ASP A 266 -27.18 -10.67 -13.18
N LYS A 267 -25.89 -10.48 -13.44
CA LYS A 267 -24.85 -11.46 -13.17
C LYS A 267 -23.96 -11.01 -12.01
N GLU A 268 -23.57 -11.96 -11.19
CA GLU A 268 -22.69 -11.73 -10.05
C GLU A 268 -21.23 -11.99 -10.43
N PHE A 269 -20.37 -11.08 -10.00
CA PHE A 269 -18.94 -11.15 -10.22
C PHE A 269 -18.20 -10.94 -8.91
N PHE A 270 -17.13 -11.69 -8.72
CA PHE A 270 -16.11 -11.33 -7.75
C PHE A 270 -15.38 -10.08 -8.26
N ALA A 271 -15.30 -9.08 -7.40
CA ALA A 271 -14.58 -7.85 -7.67
C ALA A 271 -13.68 -7.51 -6.50
N LEU A 272 -12.46 -7.05 -6.79
CA LEU A 272 -11.64 -6.38 -5.78
C LEU A 272 -12.22 -4.98 -5.60
N THR A 273 -12.56 -4.62 -4.38
CA THR A 273 -13.22 -3.36 -4.02
C THR A 273 -12.39 -2.61 -2.99
N ASN A 274 -12.45 -1.29 -3.05
CA ASN A 274 -12.00 -0.39 -2.01
C ASN A 274 -12.99 0.78 -1.90
N THR A 275 -13.17 1.29 -0.70
CA THR A 275 -14.10 2.38 -0.42
C THR A 275 -13.35 3.52 0.25
N LEU A 276 -13.56 4.74 -0.22
CA LEU A 276 -12.96 5.95 0.34
C LEU A 276 -14.07 6.93 0.73
N LEU A 277 -13.89 7.66 1.83
CA LEU A 277 -14.78 8.75 2.22
C LEU A 277 -14.62 9.94 1.28
N GLU A 278 -15.73 10.49 0.77
CA GLU A 278 -15.69 11.60 -0.20
C GLU A 278 -15.19 12.90 0.44
N GLU A 279 -15.38 13.07 1.74
CA GLU A 279 -14.99 14.29 2.48
C GLU A 279 -13.47 14.54 2.56
N ASN A 280 -12.65 13.54 2.19
CA ASN A 280 -11.18 13.60 2.18
C ASN A 280 -10.58 13.18 0.82
N ILE A 281 -11.29 13.41 -0.29
CA ILE A 281 -10.80 13.01 -1.62
C ILE A 281 -9.58 13.86 -2.03
N ASP A 282 -8.41 13.25 -1.91
CA ASP A 282 -7.26 13.60 -2.73
C ASP A 282 -7.31 12.74 -4.01
N ALA A 283 -7.33 13.40 -5.17
CA ALA A 283 -7.25 12.71 -6.46
C ALA A 283 -6.04 11.76 -6.53
N ALA A 284 -4.94 12.05 -5.83
CA ALA A 284 -3.77 11.16 -5.80
C ALA A 284 -4.02 9.89 -4.98
N ALA A 285 -4.83 9.96 -3.91
CA ALA A 285 -5.27 8.80 -3.16
C ALA A 285 -6.19 7.90 -3.99
N ILE A 286 -7.10 8.49 -4.77
CA ILE A 286 -7.96 7.75 -5.70
C ILE A 286 -7.12 7.12 -6.82
N GLU A 287 -6.21 7.86 -7.44
CA GLU A 287 -5.30 7.33 -8.47
C GLU A 287 -4.50 6.15 -7.96
N LYS A 288 -3.89 6.27 -6.77
CA LYS A 288 -3.16 5.20 -6.12
C LYS A 288 -4.04 3.98 -5.90
N SER A 289 -5.28 4.19 -5.43
CA SER A 289 -6.26 3.11 -5.27
C SER A 289 -6.56 2.42 -6.59
N VAL A 290 -6.82 3.21 -7.65
CA VAL A 290 -7.10 2.72 -9.00
C VAL A 290 -5.97 1.85 -9.52
N ARG A 291 -4.71 2.29 -9.35
CA ARG A 291 -3.53 1.53 -9.76
C ARG A 291 -3.34 0.23 -8.98
N ILE A 292 -3.43 0.29 -7.64
CA ILE A 292 -3.29 -0.90 -6.80
C ILE A 292 -4.38 -1.92 -7.13
N LEU A 293 -5.63 -1.47 -7.29
CA LEU A 293 -6.72 -2.37 -7.69
C LEU A 293 -6.51 -2.94 -9.08
N ALA A 294 -6.03 -2.15 -10.04
CA ALA A 294 -5.75 -2.62 -11.39
C ALA A 294 -4.68 -3.73 -11.39
N GLU A 295 -3.53 -3.48 -10.77
CA GLU A 295 -2.41 -4.43 -10.70
C GLU A 295 -2.80 -5.71 -9.94
N LYS A 296 -3.45 -5.58 -8.77
CA LYS A 296 -3.89 -6.74 -7.98
C LYS A 296 -5.02 -7.51 -8.66
N GLY A 297 -6.00 -6.80 -9.23
CA GLY A 297 -7.12 -7.40 -9.94
C GLY A 297 -6.66 -8.25 -11.11
N ASP A 298 -5.71 -7.73 -11.89
CA ASP A 298 -5.10 -8.46 -13.01
C ASP A 298 -4.39 -9.75 -12.55
N VAL A 299 -3.59 -9.68 -11.48
CA VAL A 299 -2.93 -10.87 -10.91
C VAL A 299 -3.94 -11.92 -10.45
N LEU A 300 -5.03 -11.49 -9.79
CA LEU A 300 -6.08 -12.40 -9.33
C LEU A 300 -6.85 -13.03 -10.49
N GLU A 301 -7.15 -12.25 -11.53
CA GLU A 301 -7.81 -12.72 -12.74
C GLU A 301 -6.96 -13.78 -13.45
N GLN A 302 -5.64 -13.55 -13.58
CA GLN A 302 -4.72 -14.55 -14.14
C GLN A 302 -4.66 -15.84 -13.32
N LYS A 303 -4.63 -15.74 -11.98
CA LYS A 303 -4.62 -16.91 -11.09
C LYS A 303 -5.91 -17.73 -11.13
N LEU A 304 -7.03 -17.10 -11.44
CA LEU A 304 -8.32 -17.80 -11.60
C LEU A 304 -8.45 -18.44 -12.98
N ILE A 305 -7.93 -17.81 -14.02
CA ILE A 305 -8.02 -18.32 -15.39
C ILE A 305 -7.02 -19.47 -15.61
N ARG A 306 -5.82 -19.41 -15.00
CA ARG A 306 -4.86 -20.52 -14.98
C ARG A 306 -5.26 -21.50 -13.87
N LYS A 307 -5.97 -22.56 -14.23
CA LYS A 307 -6.43 -23.62 -13.30
C LYS A 307 -5.29 -24.40 -12.63
N ASP A 308 -4.04 -24.15 -13.01
CA ASP A 308 -2.87 -24.99 -12.70
C ASP A 308 -2.17 -24.60 -11.39
N VAL A 309 -2.73 -23.66 -10.63
CA VAL A 309 -2.13 -23.13 -9.38
C VAL A 309 -2.88 -23.62 -8.12
N TRP A 310 -3.68 -24.68 -8.25
CA TRP A 310 -4.49 -25.23 -7.16
C TRP A 310 -4.17 -26.69 -6.87
#